data_AF-A0A1Y4T5A1-F1
#
_entry.id   AF-A0A1Y4T5A1-F1
#
_cell.length_a   1.000
_cell.length_b   1.000
_cell.length_c   1.000
_cell.angle_alpha   90.00
_cell.angle_beta   90.00
_cell.angle_gamma   90.00
#
_symmetry.space_group_name_H-M   'P 1'
#
loop_
_entity.id
_entity.type
_entity.pdbx_description
1 polymer ?
#
loop_
_entity_poly.entity_id
_entity_poly.type
_entity_poly.pdbx_seq_one_letter_code
_entity_poly.pdbx_strand_id
1 'polypeptide(L)'
;MKWIWKLFRWLIHLLGRLCGSLLGWIFGWIPRLKKHMTGIEFEQYVYEILKRLGYKHLRLTRQSGDYGVDILASYRGVRYAFQCKYYSKPVGVSAIQQAYSGCEYYDYDEAVVVTNQTFTRQAYALAKNNGVILWDGEKLALMRRRANRHALFYRFHHSDHHPYEDILQVIINANYASEDLLYQQLQIPLSRIDYILDDLEFYDIVSCEDEYGLREVYISSVEEGIKLLEKSPI
;
A
#
# COMPACT_ATOMS: atom_id res chain seq x y z
N MET A 1 -20.67 21.80 -28.79
CA MET A 1 -20.18 21.91 -27.39
C MET A 1 -19.80 20.57 -26.73
N LYS A 2 -20.60 19.50 -26.84
CA LYS A 2 -20.28 18.17 -26.24
C LYS A 2 -19.06 17.44 -26.82
N TRP A 3 -18.68 17.75 -28.07
CA TRP A 3 -17.56 17.08 -28.76
C TRP A 3 -16.18 17.60 -28.34
N ILE A 4 -16.09 18.88 -27.96
CA ILE A 4 -14.88 19.50 -27.39
C ILE A 4 -14.52 18.83 -26.05
N TRP A 5 -15.52 18.54 -25.22
CA TRP A 5 -15.33 17.81 -23.96
C TRP A 5 -14.92 16.35 -24.15
N LYS A 6 -15.42 15.67 -25.20
CA LYS A 6 -14.96 14.32 -25.56
C LYS A 6 -13.51 14.33 -26.07
N LEU A 7 -13.14 15.32 -26.87
CA LEU A 7 -11.78 15.51 -27.37
C LEU A 7 -10.81 15.87 -26.23
N PHE A 8 -11.22 16.73 -25.31
CA PHE A 8 -10.46 17.12 -24.13
C PHE A 8 -10.25 15.94 -23.17
N ARG A 9 -11.30 15.14 -22.93
CA ARG A 9 -11.22 13.91 -22.13
C ARG A 9 -10.33 12.86 -22.81
N TRP A 10 -10.40 12.72 -24.13
CA TRP A 10 -9.49 11.86 -24.88
C TRP A 10 -8.03 12.35 -24.81
N LEU A 11 -7.79 13.66 -24.90
CA LEU A 11 -6.45 14.25 -24.74
C LEU A 11 -5.87 14.07 -23.34
N ILE A 12 -6.70 14.21 -22.28
CA ILE A 12 -6.30 13.93 -20.90
C ILE A 12 -5.96 12.46 -20.72
N HIS A 13 -6.73 11.54 -21.31
CA HIS A 13 -6.41 10.11 -21.27
C HIS A 13 -5.15 9.78 -22.09
N LEU A 14 -4.92 10.45 -23.22
CA LEU A 14 -3.74 10.27 -24.07
C LEU A 14 -2.47 10.79 -23.38
N LEU A 15 -2.55 11.97 -22.76
CA LEU A 15 -1.48 12.58 -21.96
C LEU A 15 -1.23 11.81 -20.67
N GLY A 16 -2.28 11.27 -20.02
CA GLY A 16 -2.18 10.41 -18.85
C GLY A 16 -1.50 9.07 -19.12
N ARG A 17 -1.62 8.52 -20.34
CA ARG A 17 -0.87 7.32 -20.78
C ARG A 17 0.60 7.62 -21.05
N LEU A 18 0.93 8.84 -21.48
CA LEU A 18 2.31 9.29 -21.70
C LEU A 18 3.00 9.74 -20.39
N CYS A 19 2.23 10.17 -19.38
CA CYS A 19 2.74 10.70 -18.11
C CYS A 19 2.54 9.77 -16.91
N GLY A 20 2.27 8.47 -17.09
CA GLY A 20 2.04 7.54 -15.97
C GLY A 20 3.19 7.51 -14.95
N SER A 21 4.44 7.72 -15.40
CA SER A 21 5.60 7.88 -14.54
C SER A 21 5.73 9.30 -13.94
N LEU A 22 5.38 10.34 -14.71
CA LEU A 22 5.46 11.74 -14.28
C LEU A 22 4.39 12.10 -13.24
N LEU A 23 3.15 11.62 -13.41
CA LEU A 23 2.06 11.84 -12.46
C LEU A 23 2.29 11.09 -11.15
N GLY A 24 2.81 9.87 -11.18
CA GLY A 24 3.18 9.13 -9.97
C GLY A 24 4.26 9.85 -9.14
N TRP A 25 5.19 10.54 -9.82
CA TRP A 25 6.23 11.38 -9.24
C TRP A 25 5.67 12.71 -8.67
N ILE A 26 4.80 13.37 -9.43
CA ILE A 26 4.18 14.64 -9.01
C ILE A 26 3.21 14.43 -7.85
N PHE A 27 2.42 13.34 -7.85
CA PHE A 27 1.38 13.07 -6.85
C PHE A 27 1.82 12.14 -5.71
N GLY A 28 3.00 11.54 -5.80
CA GLY A 28 3.49 10.66 -4.75
C GLY A 28 2.51 9.52 -4.49
N TRP A 29 2.11 8.78 -5.53
CA TRP A 29 1.24 7.59 -5.46
C TRP A 29 1.97 6.31 -5.90
N ILE A 30 1.78 5.19 -5.19
CA ILE A 30 2.29 3.86 -5.54
C ILE A 30 1.16 3.10 -6.22
N PRO A 31 1.31 2.78 -7.53
CA PRO A 31 0.27 2.09 -8.29
C PRO A 31 0.00 0.70 -7.75
N ARG A 32 -1.15 0.10 -8.13
CA ARG A 32 -1.39 -1.32 -7.87
C ARG A 32 -0.28 -2.17 -8.52
N LEU A 33 -0.04 -3.34 -7.93
CA LEU A 33 0.94 -4.30 -8.43
C LEU A 33 0.58 -4.70 -9.88
N LYS A 34 1.56 -4.66 -10.78
CA LYS A 34 1.36 -5.08 -12.18
C LYS A 34 1.33 -6.60 -12.26
N LYS A 35 0.56 -7.14 -13.20
CA LYS A 35 0.47 -8.59 -13.46
C LYS A 35 1.82 -9.22 -13.86
N HIS A 36 2.66 -8.45 -14.54
CA HIS A 36 3.98 -8.88 -14.99
C HIS A 36 5.03 -7.86 -14.56
N MET A 37 6.02 -8.34 -13.80
CA MET A 37 7.19 -7.61 -13.33
C MET A 37 8.38 -8.58 -13.31
N THR A 38 9.57 -8.06 -13.54
CA THR A 38 10.82 -8.74 -13.19
C THR A 38 11.05 -8.72 -11.68
N GLY A 39 11.95 -9.56 -11.17
CA GLY A 39 12.34 -9.54 -9.74
C GLY A 39 12.83 -8.15 -9.30
N ILE A 40 13.70 -7.55 -10.10
CA ILE A 40 14.26 -6.21 -9.86
C ILE A 40 13.16 -5.13 -9.82
N GLU A 41 12.19 -5.18 -10.74
CA GLU A 41 11.05 -4.24 -10.70
C GLU A 41 10.19 -4.43 -9.44
N PHE A 42 10.06 -5.66 -8.95
CA PHE A 42 9.34 -5.95 -7.73
C PHE A 42 10.09 -5.48 -6.48
N GLU A 43 11.41 -5.66 -6.42
CA GLU A 43 12.26 -5.11 -5.35
C GLU A 43 12.13 -3.59 -5.28
N GLN A 44 12.21 -2.90 -6.43
CA GLN A 44 12.03 -1.45 -6.49
C GLN A 44 10.63 -1.03 -6.05
N TYR A 45 9.61 -1.82 -6.38
CA TYR A 45 8.23 -1.57 -5.96
C TYR A 45 8.06 -1.66 -4.44
N VAL A 46 8.63 -2.70 -3.81
CA VAL A 46 8.64 -2.85 -2.34
C VAL A 46 9.44 -1.74 -1.69
N TYR A 47 10.60 -1.37 -2.26
CA TYR A 47 11.43 -0.26 -1.79
C TYR A 47 10.64 1.06 -1.68
N GLU A 48 9.86 1.41 -2.71
CA GLU A 48 9.04 2.63 -2.69
C GLU A 48 7.94 2.57 -1.62
N ILE A 49 7.35 1.40 -1.38
CA ILE A 49 6.38 1.20 -0.28
C ILE A 49 7.04 1.48 1.06
N LEU A 50 8.17 0.83 1.34
CA LEU A 50 8.91 0.98 2.60
C LEU A 50 9.33 2.44 2.82
N LYS A 51 9.86 3.10 1.79
CA LYS A 51 10.29 4.51 1.85
C LYS A 51 9.14 5.41 2.29
N ARG A 52 7.93 5.17 1.79
CA ARG A 52 6.75 5.97 2.11
C ARG A 52 6.07 5.61 3.43
N LEU A 53 6.25 4.37 3.89
CA LEU A 53 5.90 3.99 5.26
C LEU A 53 6.82 4.60 6.32
N GLY A 54 7.84 5.35 5.89
CA GLY A 54 8.73 6.08 6.80
C GLY A 54 9.95 5.28 7.25
N TYR A 55 10.24 4.14 6.61
CA TYR A 55 11.52 3.47 6.80
C TYR A 55 12.67 4.41 6.42
N LYS A 56 13.80 4.27 7.09
CA LYS A 56 15.02 5.08 6.96
C LYS A 56 16.20 4.20 6.59
N HIS A 57 17.27 4.82 6.09
CA HIS A 57 18.48 4.11 5.66
C HIS A 57 18.19 2.97 4.65
N LEU A 58 17.19 3.16 3.78
CA LEU A 58 16.85 2.15 2.76
C LEU A 58 17.99 1.99 1.77
N ARG A 59 18.30 0.74 1.43
CA ARG A 59 19.31 0.38 0.44
C ARG A 59 18.91 -0.90 -0.27
N LEU A 60 18.98 -0.88 -1.61
CA LEU A 60 18.98 -2.10 -2.41
C LEU A 60 20.37 -2.76 -2.34
N THR A 61 20.40 -4.08 -2.21
CA THR A 61 21.64 -4.86 -2.26
C THR A 61 22.06 -5.11 -3.72
N ARG A 62 23.17 -5.82 -3.93
CA ARG A 62 23.66 -6.14 -5.29
C ARG A 62 22.82 -7.28 -5.86
N GLN A 63 22.59 -7.31 -7.17
CA GLN A 63 21.81 -8.37 -7.81
C GLN A 63 22.42 -9.79 -7.71
N SER A 64 23.69 -9.90 -7.34
CA SER A 64 24.37 -11.18 -7.17
C SER A 64 25.25 -11.16 -5.92
N GLY A 65 25.31 -12.30 -5.23
CA GLY A 65 26.06 -12.45 -3.99
C GLY A 65 25.51 -11.60 -2.84
N ASP A 66 24.19 -11.40 -2.81
CA ASP A 66 23.48 -10.63 -1.79
C ASP A 66 23.12 -11.43 -0.55
N TYR A 67 23.44 -12.72 -0.53
CA TYR A 67 23.10 -13.64 0.56
C TYR A 67 21.59 -13.75 0.81
N GLY A 68 20.76 -13.46 -0.20
CA GLY A 68 19.31 -13.59 -0.12
C GLY A 68 18.59 -12.43 0.59
N VAL A 69 19.17 -11.24 0.58
CA VAL A 69 18.51 -10.01 1.04
C VAL A 69 18.55 -9.00 -0.09
N ASP A 70 17.39 -8.48 -0.49
CA ASP A 70 17.28 -7.53 -1.60
C ASP A 70 17.22 -6.08 -1.10
N ILE A 71 16.63 -5.85 0.07
CA ILE A 71 16.45 -4.51 0.66
C ILE A 71 16.85 -4.51 2.13
N LEU A 72 17.66 -3.54 2.51
CA LEU A 72 17.98 -3.24 3.90
C LEU A 72 17.31 -1.92 4.28
N ALA A 73 16.72 -1.85 5.47
CA ALA A 73 16.09 -0.63 5.97
C ALA A 73 16.06 -0.58 7.49
N SER A 74 15.67 0.55 8.05
CA SER A 74 15.44 0.71 9.49
C SER A 74 14.10 1.39 9.74
N TYR A 75 13.41 1.02 10.80
CA TYR A 75 12.16 1.64 11.21
C TYR A 75 12.06 1.64 12.73
N ARG A 76 11.85 2.82 13.32
CA ARG A 76 11.74 3.01 14.77
C ARG A 76 12.87 2.37 15.58
N GLY A 77 14.11 2.46 15.07
CA GLY A 77 15.29 1.94 15.75
C GLY A 77 15.57 0.45 15.51
N VAL A 78 14.71 -0.26 14.78
CA VAL A 78 14.91 -1.68 14.40
C VAL A 78 15.38 -1.76 12.95
N ARG A 79 16.38 -2.60 12.66
CA ARG A 79 16.96 -2.86 11.34
C ARG A 79 16.29 -4.08 10.71
N TYR A 80 15.75 -3.91 9.51
CA TYR A 80 15.04 -4.96 8.76
C TYR A 80 15.77 -5.35 7.47
N ALA A 81 15.88 -6.66 7.23
CA ALA A 81 16.40 -7.24 6.01
C ALA A 81 15.27 -7.93 5.22
N PHE A 82 14.96 -7.44 4.02
CA PHE A 82 13.86 -7.91 3.19
C PHE A 82 14.36 -8.76 2.02
N GLN A 83 13.76 -9.93 1.83
CA GLN A 83 13.82 -10.73 0.60
C GLN A 83 12.48 -10.63 -0.13
N CYS A 84 12.51 -10.17 -1.37
CA CYS A 84 11.40 -10.05 -2.30
C CYS A 84 11.36 -11.25 -3.26
N LYS A 85 10.22 -11.94 -3.35
CA LYS A 85 9.98 -13.04 -4.31
C LYS A 85 8.72 -12.77 -5.14
N TYR A 86 8.90 -12.43 -6.41
CA TYR A 86 7.81 -12.26 -7.36
C TYR A 86 7.60 -13.51 -8.22
N TYR A 87 6.59 -14.33 -7.89
CA TYR A 87 6.37 -15.64 -8.52
C TYR A 87 4.92 -15.84 -8.99
N SER A 88 4.69 -16.92 -9.75
CA SER A 88 3.36 -17.38 -10.17
C SER A 88 2.77 -18.46 -9.25
N LYS A 89 3.53 -18.90 -8.24
CA LYS A 89 3.18 -19.97 -7.30
C LYS A 89 3.54 -19.55 -5.87
N PRO A 90 2.96 -20.21 -4.85
CA PRO A 90 3.29 -19.94 -3.46
C PRO A 90 4.78 -20.09 -3.16
N VAL A 91 5.30 -19.22 -2.31
CA VAL A 91 6.71 -19.17 -1.90
C VAL A 91 7.01 -20.26 -0.87
N GLY A 92 8.07 -21.03 -1.12
CA GLY A 92 8.50 -22.14 -0.27
C GLY A 92 9.59 -21.79 0.75
N VAL A 93 10.02 -22.81 1.50
CA VAL A 93 10.96 -22.71 2.63
C VAL A 93 12.31 -22.08 2.30
N SER A 94 12.77 -22.21 1.05
CA SER A 94 14.07 -21.67 0.61
C SER A 94 14.15 -20.15 0.78
N ALA A 95 13.05 -19.41 0.54
CA ALA A 95 13.06 -17.96 0.73
C ALA A 95 13.19 -17.58 2.22
N ILE A 96 12.62 -18.39 3.11
CA ILE A 96 12.71 -18.18 4.56
C ILE A 96 14.15 -18.41 5.05
N GLN A 97 14.78 -19.49 4.59
CA GLN A 97 16.17 -19.80 4.92
C GLN A 97 17.13 -18.72 4.41
N GLN A 98 16.91 -18.22 3.20
CA GLN A 98 17.68 -17.13 2.60
C GLN A 98 17.55 -15.85 3.42
N ALA A 99 16.33 -15.39 3.69
CA ALA A 99 16.10 -14.17 4.45
C ALA A 99 16.68 -14.25 5.87
N TYR A 100 16.49 -15.38 6.56
CA TYR A 100 17.05 -15.60 7.90
C TYR A 100 18.59 -15.53 7.88
N SER A 101 19.23 -16.31 7.00
CA SER A 101 20.69 -16.36 6.94
C SER A 101 21.30 -15.03 6.47
N GLY A 102 20.64 -14.34 5.54
CA GLY A 102 21.06 -13.04 5.05
C GLY A 102 20.91 -11.94 6.09
N CYS A 103 19.84 -11.96 6.89
CA CYS A 103 19.65 -11.04 8.01
C CYS A 103 20.82 -11.12 9.00
N GLU A 104 21.21 -12.34 9.39
CA GLU A 104 22.38 -12.58 10.23
C GLU A 104 23.68 -12.09 9.57
N TYR A 105 23.88 -12.38 8.28
CA TYR A 105 25.08 -11.97 7.56
C TYR A 105 25.27 -10.44 7.53
N TYR A 106 24.19 -9.68 7.35
CA TYR A 106 24.25 -8.22 7.35
C TYR A 106 24.22 -7.59 8.76
N ASP A 107 24.10 -8.39 9.83
CA ASP A 107 23.87 -7.93 11.20
C ASP A 107 22.61 -7.04 11.27
N TYR A 108 21.46 -7.59 10.90
CA TYR A 108 20.15 -6.93 10.99
C TYR A 108 19.26 -7.65 11.99
N ASP A 109 18.29 -6.94 12.56
CA ASP A 109 17.54 -7.41 13.72
C ASP A 109 16.36 -8.30 13.32
N GLU A 110 15.72 -8.01 12.18
CA GLU A 110 14.49 -8.69 11.75
C GLU A 110 14.53 -9.04 10.25
N ALA A 111 14.23 -10.31 9.94
CA ALA A 111 14.13 -10.80 8.58
C ALA A 111 12.69 -10.73 8.07
N VAL A 112 12.48 -10.29 6.83
CA VAL A 112 11.16 -10.20 6.20
C VAL A 112 11.20 -10.87 4.82
N VAL A 113 10.22 -11.72 4.52
CA VAL A 113 9.99 -12.20 3.15
C VAL A 113 8.73 -11.56 2.60
N VAL A 114 8.86 -10.92 1.43
CA VAL A 114 7.79 -10.22 0.73
C VAL A 114 7.50 -10.92 -0.58
N THR A 115 6.23 -11.15 -0.90
CA THR A 115 5.82 -11.78 -2.16
C THR A 115 4.51 -11.23 -2.69
N ASN A 116 4.26 -11.40 -3.98
CA ASN A 116 2.97 -11.15 -4.62
C ASN A 116 1.98 -12.32 -4.47
N GLN A 117 2.44 -13.47 -3.96
CA GLN A 117 1.67 -14.69 -3.81
C GLN A 117 1.41 -14.97 -2.33
N THR A 118 1.04 -16.21 -2.02
CA THR A 118 0.99 -16.74 -0.66
C THR A 118 2.26 -17.54 -0.34
N PHE A 119 2.38 -18.01 0.89
CA PHE A 119 3.44 -18.92 1.32
C PHE A 119 2.91 -20.36 1.44
N THR A 120 3.79 -21.35 1.27
CA THR A 120 3.43 -22.74 1.59
C THR A 120 3.27 -22.93 3.10
N ARG A 121 2.51 -23.96 3.52
CA ARG A 121 2.34 -24.30 4.94
C ARG A 121 3.68 -24.52 5.65
N GLN A 122 4.64 -25.12 4.96
CA GLN A 122 5.99 -25.36 5.49
C GLN A 122 6.77 -24.05 5.64
N ALA A 123 6.62 -23.12 4.69
CA ALA A 123 7.24 -21.80 4.80
C ALA A 123 6.67 -21.01 5.99
N TYR A 124 5.34 -21.02 6.19
CA TYR A 124 4.71 -20.45 7.39
C TYR A 124 5.26 -21.06 8.69
N ALA A 125 5.34 -22.38 8.77
CA ALA A 125 5.84 -23.07 9.96
C ALA A 125 7.31 -22.71 10.27
N LEU A 126 8.17 -22.69 9.24
CA LEU A 126 9.58 -22.34 9.41
C LEU A 126 9.77 -20.86 9.78
N ALA A 127 9.02 -19.96 9.13
CA ALA A 127 9.08 -18.53 9.41
C ALA A 127 8.70 -18.24 10.86
N LYS A 128 7.63 -18.87 11.36
CA LYS A 128 7.23 -18.78 12.76
C LYS A 128 8.32 -19.25 13.72
N ASN A 129 8.99 -20.36 13.41
CA ASN A 129 10.03 -20.90 14.27
C ASN A 129 11.29 -20.03 14.32
N ASN A 130 11.62 -19.37 13.21
CA ASN A 130 12.85 -18.60 13.06
C ASN A 130 12.64 -17.08 13.20
N GLY A 131 11.44 -16.63 13.56
CA GLY A 131 11.12 -15.20 13.71
C GLY A 131 11.09 -14.43 12.38
N VAL A 132 10.93 -15.09 11.23
CA VAL A 132 10.88 -14.41 9.93
C VAL A 132 9.48 -13.86 9.69
N ILE A 133 9.37 -12.55 9.44
CA ILE A 133 8.12 -11.88 9.13
C ILE A 133 7.70 -12.17 7.69
N LEU A 134 6.41 -12.42 7.47
CA LEU A 134 5.87 -12.76 6.15
C LEU A 134 4.91 -11.69 5.65
N TRP A 135 5.20 -11.13 4.47
CA TRP A 135 4.31 -10.24 3.73
C TRP A 135 3.88 -10.94 2.45
N ASP A 136 2.70 -11.54 2.47
CA ASP A 136 2.06 -12.09 1.28
C ASP A 136 1.44 -10.98 0.41
N GLY A 137 0.80 -11.37 -0.70
CA GLY A 137 0.19 -10.41 -1.63
C GLY A 137 -0.83 -9.48 -0.98
N GLU A 138 -1.61 -9.97 -0.02
CA GLU A 138 -2.61 -9.18 0.70
C GLU A 138 -1.95 -8.20 1.66
N LYS A 139 -0.98 -8.67 2.46
CA LYS A 139 -0.20 -7.81 3.35
C LYS A 139 0.58 -6.74 2.59
N LEU A 140 1.17 -7.09 1.45
CA LEU A 140 1.86 -6.12 0.59
C LEU A 140 0.90 -5.07 0.02
N ALA A 141 -0.29 -5.49 -0.43
CA ALA A 141 -1.32 -4.57 -0.91
C ALA A 141 -1.78 -3.60 0.19
N LEU A 142 -1.92 -4.10 1.43
CA LEU A 142 -2.20 -3.29 2.61
C LEU A 142 -1.07 -2.28 2.88
N MET A 143 0.19 -2.73 2.89
CA MET A 143 1.35 -1.85 3.10
C MET A 143 1.45 -0.76 2.04
N ARG A 144 1.11 -1.08 0.77
CA ARG A 144 0.99 -0.10 -0.32
C ARG A 144 -0.10 0.93 -0.06
N ARG A 145 -1.31 0.51 0.35
CA ARG A 145 -2.40 1.45 0.70
C ARG A 145 -1.94 2.40 1.81
N ARG A 146 -1.33 1.87 2.87
CA ARG A 146 -0.76 2.65 3.98
C ARG A 146 0.33 3.63 3.54
N ALA A 147 1.23 3.21 2.66
CA ALA A 147 2.24 4.08 2.06
C ALA A 147 1.62 5.26 1.31
N ASN A 148 0.53 5.01 0.57
CA ASN A 148 -0.20 6.04 -0.13
C ASN A 148 -0.93 7.00 0.83
N ARG A 149 -1.53 6.49 1.90
CA ARG A 149 -2.10 7.32 2.98
C ARG A 149 -1.08 8.30 3.54
N HIS A 150 0.09 7.79 3.96
CA HIS A 150 1.10 8.62 4.60
C HIS A 150 1.56 9.76 3.68
N ALA A 151 1.75 9.49 2.38
CA ALA A 151 2.13 10.51 1.39
C ALA A 151 1.01 11.55 1.14
N LEU A 152 -0.25 11.12 1.16
CA LEU A 152 -1.41 12.00 1.05
C LEU A 152 -1.50 12.94 2.26
N PHE A 153 -1.34 12.44 3.48
CA PHE A 153 -1.58 13.27 4.68
C PHE A 153 -0.43 14.22 5.03
N TYR A 154 0.82 13.84 4.77
CA TYR A 154 1.96 14.73 4.96
C TYR A 154 1.94 15.95 4.01
N ARG A 155 1.25 15.84 2.86
CA ARG A 155 1.15 16.92 1.87
C ARG A 155 0.01 17.92 2.15
N PHE A 156 -0.93 17.58 3.04
CA PHE A 156 -2.16 18.37 3.25
C PHE A 156 -2.39 18.85 4.69
N HIS A 157 -1.55 18.51 5.69
CA HIS A 157 -1.79 18.94 7.09
C HIS A 157 -0.79 19.92 7.69
N HIS A 158 -1.38 20.99 8.25
CA HIS A 158 -0.91 21.92 9.29
C HIS A 158 -2.09 22.16 10.27
N SER A 159 -2.83 21.12 10.68
CA SER A 159 -4.00 21.28 11.56
C SER A 159 -4.19 20.12 12.53
N ASP A 160 -4.85 20.41 13.65
CA ASP A 160 -5.07 19.53 14.82
C ASP A 160 -6.13 18.41 14.62
N HIS A 161 -6.68 18.25 13.41
CA HIS A 161 -7.82 17.34 13.13
C HIS A 161 -7.36 16.07 12.42
N HIS A 162 -8.05 14.94 12.64
CA HIS A 162 -7.66 13.67 12.03
C HIS A 162 -7.93 13.71 10.51
N PRO A 163 -7.03 13.18 9.67
CA PRO A 163 -7.13 13.27 8.21
C PRO A 163 -8.41 12.73 7.54
N TYR A 164 -9.16 11.88 8.25
CA TYR A 164 -10.42 11.30 7.78
C TYR A 164 -11.65 11.95 8.41
N GLU A 165 -11.49 12.91 9.31
CA GLU A 165 -12.58 13.47 10.10
C GLU A 165 -13.72 14.00 9.23
N ASP A 166 -13.41 14.87 8.27
CA ASP A 166 -14.40 15.40 7.31
C ASP A 166 -15.01 14.31 6.42
N ILE A 167 -14.21 13.31 6.04
CA ILE A 167 -14.66 12.19 5.19
C ILE A 167 -15.67 11.33 5.95
N LEU A 168 -15.32 10.94 7.19
CA LEU A 168 -16.17 10.15 8.07
C LEU A 168 -17.47 10.92 8.37
N GLN A 169 -17.38 12.22 8.62
CA GLN A 169 -18.54 13.06 8.84
C GLN A 169 -19.49 13.07 7.64
N VAL A 170 -18.96 13.18 6.42
CA VAL A 170 -19.76 13.14 5.19
C VAL A 170 -20.47 11.79 5.01
N ILE A 171 -19.75 10.68 5.13
CA ILE A 171 -20.34 9.35 4.85
C ILE A 171 -21.33 8.93 5.94
N ILE A 172 -21.11 9.31 7.20
CA ILE A 172 -22.05 9.05 8.30
C ILE A 172 -23.33 9.85 8.07
N ASN A 173 -23.22 11.13 7.71
CA ASN A 173 -24.39 11.97 7.45
C ASN A 173 -25.21 11.50 6.25
N ALA A 174 -24.53 10.99 5.22
CA ALA A 174 -25.17 10.45 4.02
C ALA A 174 -25.73 9.03 4.22
N ASN A 175 -25.19 8.29 5.19
CA ASN A 175 -25.44 6.85 5.41
C ASN A 175 -25.03 5.96 4.23
N TYR A 176 -24.10 6.43 3.41
CA TYR A 176 -23.42 5.67 2.35
C TYR A 176 -22.10 6.36 1.99
N ALA A 177 -21.23 5.66 1.28
CA ALA A 177 -20.05 6.25 0.66
C ALA A 177 -20.02 5.95 -0.85
N SER A 178 -19.62 6.94 -1.66
CA SER A 178 -19.38 6.79 -3.09
C SER A 178 -18.38 7.81 -3.59
N GLU A 179 -17.80 7.58 -4.77
CA GLU A 179 -16.88 8.54 -5.39
C GLU A 179 -17.55 9.90 -5.61
N ASP A 180 -18.77 9.88 -6.15
CA ASP A 180 -19.55 11.08 -6.46
C ASP A 180 -19.90 11.87 -5.21
N LEU A 181 -20.28 11.21 -4.11
CA LEU A 181 -20.59 11.86 -2.84
C LEU A 181 -19.39 12.65 -2.33
N LEU A 182 -18.23 11.99 -2.21
CA LEU A 182 -17.03 12.62 -1.68
C LEU A 182 -16.49 13.71 -2.61
N TYR A 183 -16.61 13.52 -3.94
CA TYR A 183 -16.23 14.53 -4.91
C TYR A 183 -17.11 15.79 -4.78
N GLN A 184 -18.43 15.62 -4.71
CA GLN A 184 -19.36 16.74 -4.62
C GLN A 184 -19.21 17.50 -3.31
N GLN A 185 -19.08 16.80 -2.18
CA GLN A 185 -19.04 17.41 -0.85
C GLN A 185 -17.68 18.03 -0.49
N LEU A 186 -16.58 17.36 -0.86
CA LEU A 186 -15.24 17.75 -0.39
C LEU A 186 -14.34 18.28 -1.51
N GLN A 187 -14.77 18.23 -2.78
CA GLN A 187 -13.99 18.65 -3.95
C GLN A 187 -12.61 17.98 -4.03
N ILE A 188 -12.52 16.75 -3.51
CA ILE A 188 -11.31 15.93 -3.53
C ILE A 188 -11.14 15.32 -4.94
N PRO A 189 -9.92 15.26 -5.51
CA PRO A 189 -9.71 14.62 -6.80
C PRO A 189 -10.18 13.16 -6.80
N LEU A 190 -10.87 12.70 -7.87
CA LEU A 190 -11.37 11.31 -7.98
C LEU A 190 -10.31 10.25 -7.70
N SER A 191 -9.09 10.46 -8.20
CA SER A 191 -7.97 9.54 -7.94
C SER A 191 -7.63 9.41 -6.47
N ARG A 192 -7.87 10.44 -5.65
CA ARG A 192 -7.67 10.42 -4.20
C ARG A 192 -8.86 9.78 -3.47
N ILE A 193 -10.07 9.93 -4.01
CA ILE A 193 -11.28 9.33 -3.45
C ILE A 193 -11.24 7.81 -3.54
N ASP A 194 -10.78 7.25 -4.67
CA ASP A 194 -10.57 5.81 -4.84
C ASP A 194 -9.75 5.21 -3.68
N TYR A 195 -8.63 5.85 -3.28
CA TYR A 195 -7.84 5.37 -2.13
C TYR A 195 -8.54 5.52 -0.79
N ILE A 196 -9.28 6.62 -0.60
CA ILE A 196 -10.02 6.85 0.63
C ILE A 196 -11.05 5.73 0.80
N LEU A 197 -11.82 5.42 -0.23
CA LEU A 197 -12.84 4.37 -0.19
C LEU A 197 -12.21 2.98 -0.01
N ASP A 198 -11.12 2.66 -0.71
CA ASP A 198 -10.32 1.46 -0.50
C ASP A 198 -9.87 1.30 0.97
N ASP A 199 -9.48 2.40 1.62
CA ASP A 199 -9.06 2.39 3.03
C ASP A 199 -10.24 2.18 3.97
N LEU A 200 -11.36 2.86 3.74
CA LEU A 200 -12.55 2.70 4.57
C LEU A 200 -13.11 1.27 4.46
N GLU A 201 -13.12 0.68 3.27
CA GLU A 201 -13.52 -0.72 3.06
C GLU A 201 -12.62 -1.66 3.86
N PHE A 202 -11.29 -1.47 3.75
CA PHE A 202 -10.33 -2.33 4.42
C PHE A 202 -10.44 -2.33 5.95
N TYR A 203 -10.84 -1.20 6.55
CA TYR A 203 -10.99 -1.07 8.00
C TYR A 203 -12.39 -1.45 8.50
N ASP A 204 -13.21 -2.08 7.65
CA ASP A 204 -14.60 -2.42 7.91
C ASP A 204 -15.43 -1.19 8.33
N ILE A 205 -15.08 -0.02 7.79
CA ILE A 205 -15.84 1.22 8.00
C ILE A 205 -16.96 1.32 6.96
N VAL A 206 -16.71 0.82 5.75
CA VAL A 206 -17.72 0.69 4.71
C VAL A 206 -17.67 -0.70 4.07
N SER A 207 -18.72 -1.07 3.35
CA SER A 207 -18.76 -2.30 2.56
C SER A 207 -17.87 -2.23 1.31
N CYS A 208 -17.72 -3.39 0.66
CA CYS A 208 -17.30 -3.42 -0.74
C CYS A 208 -18.31 -2.69 -1.63
N GLU A 209 -17.86 -2.27 -2.81
CA GLU A 209 -18.68 -1.55 -3.78
C GLU A 209 -19.78 -2.46 -4.32
N ASP A 210 -21.00 -1.95 -4.35
CA ASP A 210 -22.11 -2.60 -5.04
C ASP A 210 -22.10 -2.26 -6.55
N GLU A 211 -23.09 -2.79 -7.28
CA GLU A 211 -23.22 -2.55 -8.72
C GLU A 211 -23.56 -1.11 -9.12
N TYR A 212 -23.92 -0.26 -8.15
CA TYR A 212 -24.28 1.14 -8.33
C TYR A 212 -23.15 2.09 -7.91
N GLY A 213 -22.00 1.57 -7.47
CA GLY A 213 -20.89 2.40 -6.97
C GLY A 213 -21.10 2.89 -5.54
N LEU A 214 -22.02 2.29 -4.79
CA LEU A 214 -22.33 2.64 -3.42
C LEU A 214 -21.69 1.65 -2.45
N ARG A 215 -21.42 2.15 -1.24
CA ARG A 215 -20.86 1.40 -0.13
C ARG A 215 -21.68 1.69 1.11
N GLU A 216 -22.14 0.64 1.79
CA GLU A 216 -22.82 0.76 3.08
C GLU A 216 -21.84 1.24 4.14
N VAL A 217 -22.28 2.08 5.07
CA VAL A 217 -21.44 2.58 6.18
C VAL A 217 -21.74 1.78 7.43
N TYR A 218 -20.70 1.22 8.05
CA TYR A 218 -20.82 0.33 9.21
C TYR A 218 -20.57 1.03 10.56
N ILE A 219 -20.05 2.25 10.54
CA ILE A 219 -19.80 3.05 11.75
C ILE A 219 -20.94 4.02 12.04
N SER A 220 -21.08 4.38 13.31
CA SER A 220 -22.13 5.30 13.79
C SER A 220 -21.60 6.67 14.22
N SER A 221 -20.28 6.81 14.39
CA SER A 221 -19.63 8.04 14.82
C SER A 221 -18.24 8.22 14.23
N VAL A 222 -17.78 9.48 14.13
CA VAL A 222 -16.43 9.81 13.66
C VAL A 222 -15.37 9.22 14.58
N GLU A 223 -15.58 9.26 15.91
CA GLU A 223 -14.65 8.71 16.90
C GLU A 223 -14.45 7.19 16.72
N GLU A 224 -15.53 6.45 16.46
CA GLU A 224 -15.47 5.02 16.13
C GLU A 224 -14.64 4.76 14.87
N GLY A 225 -14.90 5.52 13.80
CA GLY A 225 -14.14 5.42 12.55
C GLY A 225 -12.65 5.73 12.72
N ILE A 226 -12.29 6.78 13.46
CA ILE A 226 -10.89 7.12 13.77
C ILE A 226 -10.23 5.98 14.54
N LYS A 227 -10.89 5.46 15.58
CA LYS A 227 -10.37 4.34 16.38
C LYS A 227 -10.10 3.10 15.53
N LEU A 228 -10.94 2.80 14.54
CA LEU A 228 -10.70 1.72 13.58
C LEU A 228 -9.48 2.01 12.71
N LEU A 229 -9.38 3.22 12.14
CA LEU A 229 -8.25 3.62 11.29
C LEU A 229 -6.89 3.59 12.01
N GLU A 230 -6.88 3.85 13.31
CA GLU A 230 -5.69 3.86 14.17
C GLU A 230 -5.24 2.47 14.64
N LYS A 231 -6.12 1.45 14.57
CA LYS A 231 -5.70 0.08 14.90
C LYS A 231 -4.53 -0.33 14.01
N SER A 232 -3.47 -0.84 14.63
CA SER A 232 -2.28 -1.33 13.94
C SER A 232 -2.46 -2.83 13.66
N PRO A 233 -2.70 -3.26 12.40
CA PRO A 233 -2.50 -4.62 11.97
C PRO A 233 -0.99 -4.78 11.67
N ILE A 234 -0.20 -4.98 12.72
CA ILE A 234 1.16 -5.54 12.54
C ILE A 234 1.02 -6.89 11.87
#